data_AF-A0A7K2NPB6-F1
#
_entry.id   AF-A0A7K2NPB6-F1
#
_cell.length_a   1.000
_cell.length_b   1.000
_cell.length_c   1.000
_cell.angle_alpha   90.00
_cell.angle_beta   90.00
_cell.angle_gamma   90.00
#
_symmetry.space_group_name_H-M   'P 1'
#
loop_
_entity.id
_entity.type
_entity.pdbx_description
1 polymer ?
#
loop_
_entity_poly.entity_id
_entity_poly.type
_entity_poly.pdbx_seq_one_letter_code
_entity_poly.pdbx_strand_id
1 'polypeptide(L)'
;MTTLSPYDSMSPVTRAAYRAKSAAADLAPLPRAAKDDALLAVADALEVRTSEIVEANAQDVAKARAAGTSEAIVDRLTLTPERVRAIASD
;
A
#
# COMPACT_ATOMS: atom_id res chain seq x y z
N MET A 1 -28.20 10.75 17.46
CA MET A 1 -27.04 11.06 18.31
C MET A 1 -25.84 10.34 17.73
N THR A 2 -25.01 11.02 16.96
CA THR A 2 -23.78 10.42 16.41
C THR A 2 -22.79 10.31 17.57
N THR A 3 -22.53 9.09 18.03
CA THR A 3 -21.51 8.85 19.05
C THR A 3 -20.16 9.20 18.46
N LEU A 4 -19.54 10.28 18.95
CA LEU A 4 -18.16 10.61 18.65
C LEU A 4 -17.29 9.43 19.09
N SER A 5 -16.60 8.85 18.12
CA SER A 5 -15.59 7.84 18.39
C SER A 5 -14.43 8.53 19.14
N PRO A 6 -13.79 7.87 20.11
CA PRO A 6 -12.65 8.42 20.84
C PRO A 6 -11.46 8.80 19.93
N TYR A 7 -11.53 8.43 18.64
CA TYR A 7 -10.54 8.77 17.62
C TYR A 7 -10.89 9.99 16.77
N ASP A 8 -12.08 10.59 16.92
CA ASP A 8 -12.53 11.68 16.03
C ASP A 8 -11.74 12.99 16.23
N SER A 9 -11.08 13.15 17.38
CA SER A 9 -10.18 14.29 17.67
C SER A 9 -8.72 14.02 17.30
N MET A 10 -8.37 12.81 16.86
CA MET A 10 -6.99 12.45 16.55
C MET A 10 -6.60 12.80 15.11
N SER A 11 -5.34 13.18 14.91
CA SER A 11 -4.77 13.29 13.57
C SER A 11 -4.79 11.94 12.83
N PRO A 12 -4.86 11.91 11.47
CA PRO A 12 -4.77 10.68 10.70
C PRO A 12 -3.52 9.85 11.02
N VAL A 13 -2.40 10.52 11.31
CA VAL A 13 -1.12 9.89 11.69
C VAL A 13 -1.25 9.19 13.05
N THR A 14 -1.79 9.86 14.06
CA THR A 14 -1.99 9.27 15.40
C THR A 14 -2.95 8.08 15.36
N ARG A 15 -4.00 8.17 14.54
CA ARG A 15 -4.93 7.05 14.31
C ARG A 15 -4.25 5.86 13.64
N ALA A 16 -3.41 6.10 12.63
CA ALA A 16 -2.62 5.04 11.99
C ALA A 16 -1.66 4.38 12.99
N ALA A 17 -0.99 5.17 13.83
CA ALA A 17 -0.07 4.66 14.85
C ALA A 17 -0.79 3.76 15.88
N TYR A 18 -1.99 4.14 16.33
CA TYR A 18 -2.76 3.31 17.26
C TYR A 18 -3.17 1.97 16.62
N ARG A 19 -3.67 2.00 15.39
CA ARG A 19 -4.03 0.78 14.63
C ARG A 19 -2.82 -0.13 14.41
N ALA A 20 -1.68 0.45 14.04
CA ALA A 20 -0.43 -0.29 13.87
C ALA A 20 0.03 -0.94 15.18
N LYS A 21 -0.01 -0.21 16.30
CA LYS A 21 0.33 -0.75 17.63
C LYS A 21 -0.57 -1.92 18.03
N SER A 22 -1.87 -1.81 17.74
CA SER A 22 -2.83 -2.90 18.00
C SER A 22 -2.50 -4.13 17.16
N ALA A 23 -2.36 -3.97 15.84
CA ALA A 23 -2.07 -5.08 14.93
C ALA A 23 -0.72 -5.75 15.20
N ALA A 24 0.27 -5.01 15.71
CA ALA A 24 1.58 -5.57 16.07
C ALA A 24 1.48 -6.62 17.17
N ALA A 25 0.54 -6.49 18.11
CA ALA A 25 0.33 -7.49 19.17
C ALA A 25 -0.14 -8.84 18.61
N ASP A 26 -0.95 -8.81 17.54
CA ASP A 26 -1.45 -10.00 16.86
C ASP A 26 -0.40 -10.59 15.91
N LEU A 27 0.35 -9.74 15.20
CA LEU A 27 1.36 -10.14 14.22
C LEU A 27 2.64 -10.71 14.86
N ALA A 28 3.08 -10.16 15.98
CA ALA A 28 4.33 -10.55 16.65
C ALA A 28 4.43 -12.06 16.94
N PRO A 29 3.43 -12.71 17.59
CA PRO A 29 3.52 -14.13 17.94
C PRO A 29 3.28 -15.08 16.77
N LEU A 30 2.86 -14.61 15.59
CA LEU A 30 2.56 -15.50 14.46
C LEU A 30 3.81 -16.30 14.04
N PRO A 31 3.63 -17.60 13.74
CA PRO A 31 4.72 -18.43 13.25
C PRO A 31 5.19 -17.91 11.89
N ARG A 32 6.45 -18.22 11.55
CA ARG A 32 7.04 -17.84 10.26
C ARG A 32 6.19 -18.30 9.07
N ALA A 33 5.71 -19.55 9.08
CA ALA A 33 4.91 -20.11 8.00
C ALA A 33 3.67 -19.25 7.67
N ALA A 34 2.94 -18.77 8.69
CA ALA A 34 1.77 -17.92 8.46
C ALA A 34 2.14 -16.55 7.86
N LYS A 35 3.34 -16.03 8.19
CA LYS A 35 3.85 -14.79 7.60
C LYS A 35 4.29 -15.01 6.15
N ASP A 36 4.95 -16.13 5.88
CA ASP A 36 5.38 -16.52 4.54
C ASP A 36 4.15 -16.73 3.62
N ASP A 37 3.11 -17.43 4.09
CA ASP A 37 1.85 -17.61 3.35
C ASP A 37 1.17 -16.27 3.03
N ALA A 38 1.19 -15.32 3.97
CA ALA A 38 0.64 -14.00 3.74
C ALA A 38 1.42 -13.21 2.67
N LEU A 39 2.76 -13.33 2.65
CA LEU A 39 3.59 -12.69 1.62
C LEU A 39 3.34 -13.28 0.24
N LEU A 40 3.23 -14.62 0.14
CA LEU A 40 2.89 -15.29 -1.13
C LEU A 40 1.50 -14.89 -1.62
N ALA A 41 0.52 -14.78 -0.73
CA ALA A 41 -0.81 -14.30 -1.09
C ALA A 41 -0.81 -12.84 -1.58
N VAL A 42 0.08 -11.99 -1.03
CA VAL A 42 0.30 -10.62 -1.53
C VAL A 42 0.90 -10.64 -2.94
N ALA A 43 1.91 -11.48 -3.18
CA ALA A 43 2.51 -11.66 -4.51
C ALA A 43 1.46 -12.08 -5.55
N ASP A 44 0.68 -13.12 -5.25
CA ASP A 44 -0.40 -13.59 -6.13
C ASP A 44 -1.43 -12.47 -6.41
N ALA A 45 -1.81 -11.71 -5.37
CA ALA A 45 -2.75 -10.61 -5.51
C ALA A 45 -2.20 -9.48 -6.40
N LEU A 46 -0.90 -9.16 -6.30
CA LEU A 46 -0.24 -8.17 -7.15
C LEU A 46 -0.28 -8.61 -8.62
N GLU A 47 0.03 -9.87 -8.91
CA GLU A 47 -0.02 -10.40 -10.28
C GLU A 47 -1.44 -10.35 -10.85
N VAL A 48 -2.42 -10.90 -10.11
CA VAL A 48 -3.83 -10.95 -10.53
C VAL A 48 -4.41 -9.56 -10.77
N ARG A 49 -4.01 -8.56 -9.98
CA ARG A 49 -4.53 -7.18 -10.05
C ARG A 49 -3.61 -6.22 -10.81
N THR A 50 -2.65 -6.72 -11.58
CA THR A 50 -1.66 -5.87 -12.28
C THR A 50 -2.33 -4.77 -13.12
N SER A 51 -3.39 -5.10 -13.86
CA SER A 51 -4.09 -4.11 -14.70
C SER A 51 -4.73 -2.98 -13.87
N GLU A 52 -5.38 -3.33 -12.75
CA GLU A 52 -5.98 -2.36 -11.82
C GLU A 52 -4.93 -1.41 -11.24
N ILE A 53 -3.79 -1.97 -10.83
CA ILE A 53 -2.68 -1.22 -10.22
C ILE A 53 -2.05 -0.25 -11.23
N VAL A 54 -1.77 -0.71 -12.45
CA VAL A 54 -1.17 0.13 -13.50
C VAL A 54 -2.13 1.23 -13.95
N GLU A 55 -3.43 0.94 -14.06
CA GLU A 55 -4.44 1.95 -14.40
C GLU A 55 -4.54 3.03 -13.31
N ALA A 56 -4.59 2.64 -12.04
CA ALA A 56 -4.60 3.59 -10.93
C ALA A 56 -3.31 4.45 -10.90
N ASN A 57 -2.14 3.82 -11.07
CA ASN A 57 -0.86 4.53 -11.08
C ASN A 57 -0.74 5.51 -12.25
N ALA A 58 -1.30 5.19 -13.43
CA ALA A 58 -1.29 6.10 -14.57
C ALA A 58 -2.00 7.43 -14.26
N GLN A 59 -3.07 7.40 -13.44
CA GLN A 59 -3.75 8.62 -12.97
C GLN A 59 -2.85 9.44 -12.05
N ASP A 60 -2.07 8.78 -11.18
CA ASP A 60 -1.15 9.47 -10.27
C ASP A 60 0.07 10.03 -11.01
N VAL A 61 0.58 9.34 -12.02
CA VAL A 61 1.60 9.85 -12.94
C VAL A 61 1.11 11.10 -13.67
N ALA A 62 -0.13 11.08 -14.18
CA ALA A 62 -0.73 12.24 -14.85
C ALA A 62 -0.85 13.44 -13.89
N LYS A 63 -1.31 13.22 -12.65
CA LYS A 63 -1.38 14.26 -11.61
C LYS A 63 0.01 14.81 -11.28
N ALA A 64 1.02 13.94 -11.12
CA ALA A 64 2.38 14.35 -10.78
C ALA A 64 2.99 15.23 -11.88
N ARG A 65 2.81 14.85 -13.15
CA ARG A 65 3.23 15.66 -14.30
C ARG A 65 2.52 17.02 -14.35
N ALA A 66 1.19 17.03 -14.14
CA ALA A 66 0.43 18.28 -14.10
C ALA A 66 0.86 19.21 -12.95
N ALA A 67 1.33 18.63 -11.83
CA ALA A 67 1.89 19.38 -10.70
C ALA A 67 3.34 19.84 -10.90
N GLY A 68 3.95 19.59 -12.08
CA GLY A 68 5.33 19.99 -12.37
C GLY A 68 6.40 19.12 -11.69
N THR A 69 6.05 17.89 -11.28
CA THR A 69 7.01 16.93 -10.73
C THR A 69 8.06 16.58 -11.79
N SER A 70 9.34 16.52 -11.40
CA SER A 70 10.42 16.22 -12.35
C SER A 70 10.28 14.82 -12.94
N GLU A 71 10.66 14.65 -14.21
CA GLU A 71 10.54 13.35 -14.90
C GLU A 71 11.34 12.22 -14.22
N ALA A 72 12.44 12.54 -13.52
CA ALA A 72 13.18 11.55 -12.74
C ALA A 72 12.36 10.98 -11.56
N ILE A 73 11.50 11.81 -10.94
CA ILE A 73 10.60 11.36 -9.88
C ILE A 73 9.37 10.67 -10.49
N VAL A 74 8.88 11.15 -11.64
CA VAL A 74 7.78 10.50 -12.37
C VAL A 74 8.19 9.09 -12.82
N ASP A 75 9.42 8.89 -13.30
CA ASP A 75 9.93 7.55 -13.63
C ASP A 75 9.89 6.65 -12.39
N ARG A 76 10.36 7.11 -11.23
CA ARG A 76 10.28 6.35 -9.97
C ARG A 76 8.85 6.07 -9.50
N LEU A 77 7.91 6.96 -9.80
CA LEU A 77 6.48 6.79 -9.48
C LEU A 77 5.80 5.77 -10.40
N THR A 78 6.29 5.61 -11.63
CA THR A 78 5.61 4.83 -12.67
C THR A 78 5.66 3.33 -12.37
N LEU A 79 4.51 2.69 -12.39
CA LEU A 79 4.35 1.24 -12.34
C LEU A 79 3.99 0.72 -13.73
N THR A 80 4.79 -0.21 -14.25
CA THR A 80 4.50 -1.00 -15.45
C THR A 80 4.14 -2.43 -15.04
N PRO A 81 3.49 -3.23 -15.90
CA PRO A 81 3.23 -4.64 -15.61
C PRO A 81 4.50 -5.41 -15.22
N GLU A 82 5.64 -5.10 -15.84
CA GLU A 82 6.94 -5.71 -15.53
C GLU A 82 7.44 -5.32 -14.14
N ARG A 83 7.29 -4.04 -13.75
CA ARG A 83 7.66 -3.57 -12.40
C ARG A 83 6.76 -4.18 -11.33
N VAL A 84 5.45 -4.32 -11.59
CA VAL A 84 4.51 -4.98 -10.67
C VAL A 84 4.89 -6.46 -10.51
N ARG A 85 5.17 -7.17 -11.60
CA ARG A 85 5.63 -8.57 -11.53
C ARG A 85 6.96 -8.70 -10.80
N ALA A 86 7.89 -7.78 -11.02
CA ALA A 86 9.16 -7.77 -10.29
C ALA A 86 8.95 -7.63 -8.78
N ILE A 87 8.03 -6.76 -8.34
CA ILE A 87 7.67 -6.61 -6.92
C ILE A 87 7.01 -7.88 -6.38
N ALA A 88 6.18 -8.57 -7.17
CA ALA A 88 5.56 -9.82 -6.76
C ALA A 88 6.57 -10.99 -6.60
N SER A 89 7.73 -10.91 -7.26
CA SER A 89 8.75 -11.96 -7.25
C SER A 89 9.97 -11.69 -6.36
N ASP A 90 10.02 -10.56 -5.64
CA ASP A 90 11.11 -10.15 -4.74
C ASP A 90 11.01 -10.82 -3.36
#